data_AF-A0A2D0H7T5-F1
#
_entry.id   AF-A0A2D0H7T5-F1
#
_cell.length_a   1.000
_cell.length_b   1.000
_cell.length_c   1.000
_cell.angle_alpha   90.00
_cell.angle_beta   90.00
_cell.angle_gamma   90.00
#
_symmetry.space_group_name_H-M   'P 1'
#
loop_
_entity.id
_entity.type
_entity.pdbx_description
1 polymer ?
#
loop_
_entity_poly.entity_id
_entity_poly.type
_entity_poly.pdbx_seq_one_letter_code
_entity_poly.pdbx_strand_id
1 'polypeptide(L)'
;MIAPSTPELEKAFSYYKWLQQQNSGNPDVGRELRALVRESGFTNIKASASYQCYEPLSEATEYLALLIEASAKVDGTVEKGWTDEQSLTAMSRALREWSQHPDGFFAQAWCEVVGWKR
;
A
#
# COMPACT_ATOMS: atom_id res chain seq x y z
N MET A 1 -0.53 -8.06 5.33
CA MET A 1 0.12 -8.91 6.33
C MET A 1 1.61 -8.77 6.16
N ILE A 2 2.32 -8.42 7.23
CA ILE A 2 3.77 -8.28 7.25
C ILE A 2 4.32 -9.06 8.44
N ALA A 3 5.45 -9.73 8.29
CA ALA A 3 6.17 -10.38 9.39
C ALA A 3 7.69 -10.44 9.12
N PRO A 4 8.55 -10.43 10.16
CA PRO A 4 8.22 -9.86 11.48
C PRO A 4 7.90 -8.37 11.35
N SER A 5 7.06 -7.84 12.24
CA SER A 5 6.80 -6.40 12.28
C SER A 5 7.73 -5.71 13.28
N THR A 6 8.15 -4.50 12.93
CA THR A 6 8.83 -3.56 13.84
C THR A 6 8.05 -2.25 13.87
N PRO A 7 8.17 -1.42 14.92
CA PRO A 7 7.50 -0.12 14.97
C PRO A 7 7.78 0.76 13.74
N GLU A 8 9.02 0.76 13.24
CA GLU A 8 9.42 1.53 12.07
C GLU A 8 8.81 0.99 10.77
N LEU A 9 8.71 -0.34 10.63
CA LEU A 9 8.07 -0.96 9.47
C LEU A 9 6.56 -0.70 9.47
N GLU A 10 5.90 -0.85 10.63
CA GLU A 10 4.47 -0.53 10.78
C GLU A 10 4.20 0.95 10.49
N LYS A 11 5.11 1.84 10.91
CA LYS A 11 5.06 3.27 10.58
C LYS A 11 5.18 3.48 9.07
N ALA A 12 6.10 2.79 8.39
CA ALA A 12 6.28 2.90 6.93
C ALA A 12 4.98 2.52 6.16
N PHE A 13 4.39 1.37 6.47
CA PHE A 13 3.13 0.94 5.84
C PHE A 13 1.96 1.87 6.17
N SER A 14 1.85 2.32 7.43
CA SER A 14 0.80 3.25 7.86
C SER A 14 0.93 4.61 7.18
N TYR A 15 2.16 5.14 7.10
CA TYR A 15 2.45 6.39 6.41
C TYR A 15 2.12 6.29 4.93
N TYR A 16 2.53 5.22 4.24
CA TYR A 16 2.24 5.05 2.82
C TYR A 16 0.73 4.90 2.55
N LYS A 17 -0.01 4.19 3.42
CA LYS A 17 -1.48 4.13 3.35
C LYS A 17 -2.10 5.52 3.52
N TRP A 18 -1.64 6.27 4.50
CA TRP A 18 -2.11 7.63 4.76
C TRP A 18 -1.78 8.59 3.60
N LEU A 19 -0.59 8.48 2.99
CA LEU A 19 -0.18 9.30 1.85
C LEU A 19 -1.10 9.08 0.65
N GLN A 20 -1.45 7.83 0.35
CA GLN A 20 -2.43 7.52 -0.70
C GLN A 20 -3.79 8.19 -0.44
N GLN A 21 -4.22 8.27 0.83
CA GLN A 21 -5.47 8.96 1.21
C GLN A 21 -5.36 10.48 1.03
N GLN A 22 -4.20 11.08 1.35
CA GLN A 22 -3.98 12.52 1.05
C GLN A 22 -4.03 12.81 -0.44
N ASN A 23 -3.63 11.84 -1.26
CA ASN A 23 -3.71 11.91 -2.72
C ASN A 23 -5.08 11.50 -3.26
N SER A 24 -6.14 11.63 -2.45
CA SER A 24 -7.54 11.31 -2.78
C SER A 24 -7.80 9.84 -3.16
N GLY A 25 -6.85 8.95 -2.88
CA GLY A 25 -6.99 7.51 -3.09
C GLY A 25 -7.76 6.82 -1.96
N ASN A 26 -8.31 5.63 -2.25
CA ASN A 26 -8.90 4.75 -1.26
C ASN A 26 -8.16 3.39 -1.26
N PRO A 27 -7.19 3.19 -0.34
CA PRO A 27 -6.44 1.94 -0.24
C PRO A 27 -7.32 0.71 0.10
N ASP A 28 -8.53 0.94 0.63
CA ASP A 28 -9.47 -0.11 1.03
C ASP A 28 -10.63 -0.26 0.03
N VAL A 29 -10.53 0.33 -1.18
CA VAL A 29 -11.59 0.33 -2.20
C VAL A 29 -12.04 -1.08 -2.62
N GLY A 30 -11.18 -2.08 -2.44
CA GLY A 30 -11.46 -3.48 -2.75
C GLY A 30 -12.80 -3.98 -2.19
N ARG A 31 -13.15 -3.58 -0.96
CA ARG A 31 -14.41 -3.99 -0.31
C ARG A 31 -15.66 -3.34 -0.92
N GLU A 32 -15.48 -2.24 -1.65
CA GLU A 32 -16.54 -1.43 -2.25
C GLU A 32 -16.74 -1.75 -3.73
N LEU A 33 -15.79 -2.44 -4.38
CA LEU A 33 -15.81 -2.73 -5.83
C LEU A 33 -17.13 -3.34 -6.31
N ARG A 34 -17.74 -4.25 -5.54
CA ARG A 34 -19.01 -4.87 -5.92
C ARG A 34 -20.15 -3.84 -6.01
N ALA A 35 -20.21 -2.92 -5.04
CA ALA A 35 -21.22 -1.87 -5.02
C ALA A 35 -20.98 -0.87 -6.16
N LEU A 36 -19.73 -0.43 -6.34
CA LEU A 36 -19.32 0.50 -7.40
C LEU A 36 -19.65 -0.05 -8.80
N VAL A 37 -19.35 -1.31 -9.07
CA VAL A 37 -19.65 -1.96 -10.36
C VAL A 37 -21.16 -2.07 -10.58
N ARG A 38 -21.95 -2.38 -9.54
CA ARG A 38 -23.42 -2.40 -9.61
C ARG A 38 -23.99 -1.03 -9.92
N GLU A 39 -23.54 0.00 -9.23
CA GLU A 39 -24.00 1.38 -9.40
C GLU A 39 -23.66 1.94 -10.79
N SER A 40 -22.62 1.40 -11.42
CA SER A 40 -22.24 1.70 -12.81
C SER A 40 -23.13 1.01 -13.88
N GLY A 41 -24.13 0.25 -13.45
CA GLY A 41 -25.11 -0.42 -14.32
C GLY A 41 -24.68 -1.79 -14.85
N PHE A 42 -23.63 -2.39 -14.29
CA PHE A 42 -23.30 -3.79 -14.59
C PHE A 42 -24.24 -4.74 -13.83
N THR A 43 -24.44 -5.92 -14.41
CA THR A 43 -25.28 -7.00 -13.90
C THR A 43 -24.48 -8.29 -13.82
N ASN A 44 -25.08 -9.36 -13.24
CA ASN A 44 -24.44 -10.66 -13.05
C ASN A 44 -23.08 -10.57 -12.32
N ILE A 45 -22.96 -9.69 -11.32
CA ILE A 45 -21.66 -9.34 -10.72
C ILE A 45 -21.11 -10.48 -9.86
N LYS A 46 -19.88 -10.89 -10.15
CA LYS A 46 -19.08 -11.84 -9.35
C LYS A 46 -17.94 -11.10 -8.68
N ALA A 47 -17.82 -11.27 -7.36
CA ALA A 47 -16.70 -10.74 -6.58
C ALA A 47 -15.85 -11.91 -6.07
N SER A 48 -14.54 -11.72 -6.06
CA SER A 48 -13.56 -12.64 -5.50
C SER A 48 -12.52 -11.86 -4.71
N ALA A 49 -11.70 -12.58 -3.97
CA ALA A 49 -10.48 -12.03 -3.42
C ALA A 49 -9.37 -13.09 -3.49
N SER A 50 -8.16 -12.62 -3.70
CA SER A 50 -6.92 -13.39 -3.68
C SER A 50 -5.91 -12.74 -2.74
N TYR A 51 -4.86 -13.47 -2.35
CA TYR A 51 -3.70 -12.87 -1.71
C TYR A 51 -2.54 -12.86 -2.69
N GLN A 52 -1.95 -11.68 -2.89
CA GLN A 52 -0.64 -11.55 -3.49
C GLN A 52 0.40 -11.70 -2.39
N CYS A 53 1.26 -12.71 -2.50
CA CYS A 53 2.48 -12.81 -1.72
C CYS A 53 3.61 -12.17 -2.52
N TYR A 54 4.39 -11.30 -1.90
CA TYR A 54 5.52 -10.62 -2.56
C TYR A 54 6.79 -11.37 -2.24
N GLU A 55 7.31 -12.09 -3.22
CA GLU A 55 8.57 -12.82 -3.11
C GLU A 55 9.31 -12.78 -4.47
N PRO A 56 10.57 -12.31 -4.52
CA PRO A 56 11.34 -11.75 -3.40
C PRO A 56 10.75 -10.43 -2.88
N LEU A 57 10.99 -10.12 -1.60
CA LEU A 57 10.50 -8.88 -0.98
C LEU A 57 11.12 -7.62 -1.58
N SER A 58 12.36 -7.72 -2.05
CA SER A 58 13.22 -6.60 -2.45
C SER A 58 12.55 -5.63 -3.43
N GLU A 59 11.81 -6.14 -4.41
CA GLU A 59 11.16 -5.29 -5.42
C GLU A 59 10.05 -4.43 -4.80
N ALA A 60 9.14 -5.06 -4.05
CA ALA A 60 8.01 -4.37 -3.44
C ALA A 60 8.48 -3.39 -2.36
N THR A 61 9.45 -3.77 -1.54
CA THR A 61 9.96 -2.92 -0.46
C THR A 61 10.77 -1.74 -0.99
N GLU A 62 11.57 -1.94 -2.04
CA GLU A 62 12.33 -0.83 -2.65
C GLU A 62 11.38 0.16 -3.31
N TYR A 63 10.35 -0.31 -4.01
CA TYR A 63 9.32 0.55 -4.57
C TYR A 63 8.64 1.41 -3.49
N LEU A 64 8.25 0.80 -2.37
CA LEU A 64 7.66 1.53 -1.24
C LEU A 64 8.65 2.55 -0.63
N ALA A 65 9.91 2.17 -0.46
CA ALA A 65 10.94 3.06 0.07
C ALA A 65 11.11 4.30 -0.82
N LEU A 66 11.19 4.11 -2.15
CA LEU A 66 11.32 5.20 -3.12
C LEU A 66 10.10 6.15 -3.09
N LEU A 67 8.88 5.61 -2.94
CA LEU A 67 7.68 6.45 -2.82
C LEU A 67 7.66 7.27 -1.53
N ILE A 68 8.11 6.69 -0.41
CA ILE A 68 8.24 7.40 0.86
C ILE A 68 9.31 8.49 0.77
N GLU A 69 10.46 8.24 0.14
CA GLU A 69 11.50 9.25 -0.04
C GLU A 69 11.04 10.37 -0.97
N ALA A 70 10.38 10.02 -2.08
CA ALA A 70 9.92 10.98 -3.06
C ALA A 70 8.81 11.90 -2.53
N SER A 71 8.02 11.46 -1.55
CA SER A 71 6.89 12.24 -1.03
C SER A 71 7.30 13.59 -0.43
N ALA A 72 8.53 13.69 0.10
CA ALA A 72 9.08 14.97 0.56
C ALA A 72 9.03 16.05 -0.53
N LYS A 73 9.36 15.68 -1.77
CA LYS A 73 9.43 16.58 -2.92
C LYS A 73 8.14 16.61 -3.73
N VAL A 74 7.53 15.45 -3.95
CA VAL A 74 6.34 15.31 -4.80
C VAL A 74 5.10 15.85 -4.09
N ASP A 75 4.93 15.50 -2.82
CA ASP A 75 3.76 15.86 -2.03
C ASP A 75 4.05 17.02 -1.06
N GLY A 76 5.31 17.47 -0.95
CA GLY A 76 5.73 18.55 -0.04
C GLY A 76 5.56 18.17 1.43
N THR A 77 5.71 16.89 1.79
CA THR A 77 5.27 16.39 3.10
C THR A 77 6.02 16.98 4.29
N VAL A 78 7.28 17.40 4.09
CA VAL A 78 8.07 18.07 5.13
C VAL A 78 7.60 19.51 5.32
N GLU A 79 7.43 20.26 4.22
CA GLU A 79 6.95 21.65 4.24
C GLU A 79 5.55 21.76 4.85
N LYS A 80 4.69 20.77 4.58
CA LYS A 80 3.34 20.69 5.16
C LYS A 80 3.31 20.24 6.62
N GLY A 81 4.45 19.87 7.21
CA GLY A 81 4.53 19.36 8.58
C GLY A 81 3.88 17.99 8.79
N TRP A 82 3.70 17.22 7.71
CA TRP A 82 3.09 15.89 7.76
C TRP A 82 4.06 14.81 8.26
N THR A 83 5.37 15.03 8.07
CA THR A 83 6.47 14.20 8.54
C THR A 83 7.76 15.02 8.48
N ASP A 84 8.87 14.49 8.99
CA ASP A 84 10.22 15.04 8.86
C ASP A 84 11.14 14.13 8.03
N GLU A 85 12.29 14.66 7.59
CA GLU A 85 13.29 13.93 6.80
C GLU A 85 13.85 12.70 7.53
N GLN A 86 14.00 12.80 8.85
CA GLN A 86 14.52 11.72 9.68
C GLN A 86 13.56 10.52 9.67
N SER A 87 12.26 10.77 9.77
CA SER A 87 11.20 9.78 9.73
C SER A 87 11.11 9.13 8.35
N LEU A 88 11.19 9.91 7.26
CA LEU A 88 11.21 9.38 5.90
C LEU A 88 12.39 8.44 5.68
N THR A 89 13.59 8.85 6.14
CA THR A 89 14.80 8.04 6.08
C THR A 89 14.66 6.76 6.90
N ALA A 90 14.12 6.86 8.12
CA ALA A 90 13.94 5.70 9.01
C ALA A 90 12.97 4.68 8.43
N MET A 91 11.83 5.11 7.89
CA MET A 91 10.83 4.24 7.26
C MET A 91 11.38 3.54 6.02
N SER A 92 12.07 4.27 5.16
CA SER A 92 12.62 3.75 3.91
C SER A 92 13.76 2.76 4.17
N ARG A 93 14.60 3.04 5.17
CA ARG A 93 15.62 2.10 5.65
C ARG A 93 14.99 0.83 6.24
N ALA A 94 13.94 0.95 7.06
CA ALA A 94 13.27 -0.20 7.67
C ALA A 94 12.68 -1.15 6.61
N LEU A 95 12.11 -0.63 5.53
CA LEU A 95 11.65 -1.43 4.39
C LEU A 95 12.79 -2.21 3.71
N ARG A 96 13.93 -1.54 3.47
CA ARG A 96 15.11 -2.17 2.85
C ARG A 96 15.75 -3.22 3.73
N GLU A 97 15.88 -2.95 5.04
CA GLU A 97 16.38 -3.93 6.02
C GLU A 97 15.46 -5.14 6.12
N TRP A 98 14.14 -4.91 6.18
CA TRP A 98 13.14 -5.98 6.24
C TRP A 98 13.16 -6.88 4.99
N SER A 99 13.47 -6.33 3.82
CA SER A 99 13.59 -7.11 2.58
C SER A 99 14.67 -8.20 2.63
N GLN A 100 15.65 -8.06 3.53
CA GLN A 100 16.75 -9.00 3.73
C GLN A 100 16.53 -9.90 4.96
N HIS A 101 15.41 -9.73 5.67
CA HIS A 101 15.13 -10.51 6.86
C HIS A 101 14.82 -11.97 6.45
N PRO A 102 15.46 -12.98 7.09
CA PRO A 102 15.28 -14.39 6.70
C PRO A 102 13.83 -14.88 6.86
N ASP A 103 13.11 -14.31 7.84
CA ASP A 103 11.68 -14.59 8.07
C ASP A 103 10.75 -13.51 7.47
N GLY A 104 11.26 -12.70 6.53
CA GLY A 104 10.51 -11.63 5.89
C GLY A 104 9.31 -12.17 5.10
N PHE A 105 8.12 -11.66 5.37
CA PHE A 105 6.90 -12.09 4.69
C PHE A 105 5.95 -10.92 4.43
N PHE A 106 5.60 -10.70 3.16
CA PHE A 106 4.60 -9.71 2.77
C PHE A 106 3.50 -10.36 1.95
N ALA A 107 2.26 -10.21 2.40
CA ALA A 107 1.10 -10.53 1.59
C ALA A 107 -0.02 -9.49 1.72
N GLN A 108 -0.68 -9.18 0.62
CA GLN A 108 -1.81 -8.25 0.58
C GLN A 108 -3.02 -8.91 -0.08
N ALA A 109 -4.21 -8.67 0.46
CA ALA A 109 -5.45 -9.09 -0.17
C ALA A 109 -5.74 -8.20 -1.38
N TRP A 110 -6.08 -8.82 -2.50
CA TRP A 110 -6.58 -8.17 -3.71
C TRP A 110 -8.03 -8.57 -3.89
N CYS A 111 -8.92 -7.60 -4.02
CA CYS A 111 -10.33 -7.87 -4.33
C CYS A 111 -10.55 -7.66 -5.82
N GLU A 112 -11.23 -8.60 -6.47
CA GLU A 112 -11.55 -8.51 -7.90
C GLU A 112 -13.06 -8.59 -8.13
N VAL A 113 -13.52 -7.92 -9.18
CA VAL A 113 -14.92 -7.94 -9.59
C VAL A 113 -15.05 -8.06 -11.09
N VAL A 114 -15.90 -8.98 -11.56
CA VAL A 114 -16.30 -9.11 -12.96
C VAL A 114 -17.81 -8.90 -13.06
N GLY A 115 -18.24 -8.08 -14.01
CA GLY A 115 -19.65 -7.78 -14.28
C GLY A 115 -19.92 -7.69 -15.79
N TRP A 116 -21.20 -7.78 -16.18
CA TRP A 116 -21.64 -7.72 -17.57
C TRP A 116 -22.62 -6.57 -17.79
N LYS A 117 -22.42 -5.81 -18.86
CA LYS A 117 -23.32 -4.76 -19.31
C LYS A 117 -23.73 -5.07 -20.76
N ARG A 118 -25.01 -4.89 -21.07
CA ARG A 118 -25.52 -5.04 -22.44
C ARG A 118 -25.33 -3.73 -23.20
#